data_AF-T0JQU8-F1
#
_entry.id   AF-T0JQU8-F1
#
_cell.length_a   1.000
_cell.length_b   1.000
_cell.length_c   1.000
_cell.angle_alpha   90.00
_cell.angle_beta   90.00
_cell.angle_gamma   90.00
#
_symmetry.space_group_name_H-M   'P 1'
#
loop_
_entity.id
_entity.type
_entity.pdbx_description
1 polymer ?
#
loop_
_entity_poly.entity_id
_entity_poly.type
_entity_poly.pdbx_seq_one_letter_code
_entity_poly.pdbx_strand_id
1 'polypeptide(L)'
;MELYNNILDEIISTLPQEEKIKVRTEADCYGFSHYIASKLGIKDTPLSTSDCNHGWIHRDIKSIEEVISKHTLSHKRNYYSENIKMQRVLYSLGYYNSMCIGVPYIYIDDNDIEIKRYENTLLVMPMHTLEWDKNFQKINEEEYVKSIDSVRDDFDLIVFCISKSCITHNLWTKTIEKYNFPWIEGADVFDKNALARMNRIFRSFEYVSSHSIGSHIAYASYSGCKTTIYGKYIEPDYEQMERTNYMKENPHIIDNCYYGRLSSTVRKKYPIFFKEHPKDGVLNIDFAKKELGFECKVSYSKVAELLGWNNINCYENKIVFSQEFNKFYLKLSKLKNDNKRYLIYGYGTVGKVVYSFLSSQIVGIVDKNNIGISKDTTQEKIYSPKDIKKFNYDAIIICVIGREEEIIKSLDGIDNDRFIQIF
;
A
#
# COMPACT_ATOMS: atom_id res chain seq x y z
N MET A 1 -17.63 -33.65 12.11
CA MET A 1 -17.49 -33.50 10.64
C MET A 1 -18.54 -32.54 10.06
N GLU A 2 -19.83 -32.70 10.36
CA GLU A 2 -20.87 -31.80 9.80
C GLU A 2 -20.71 -30.33 10.23
N LEU A 3 -20.44 -30.07 11.51
CA LEU A 3 -20.13 -28.71 12.00
C LEU A 3 -18.81 -28.15 11.41
N TYR A 4 -17.80 -29.00 11.22
CA TYR A 4 -16.51 -28.63 10.61
C TYR A 4 -16.69 -28.14 9.18
N ASN A 5 -17.47 -28.89 8.40
CA ASN A 5 -17.73 -28.57 7.00
C ASN A 5 -18.54 -27.27 6.90
N ASN A 6 -19.54 -27.07 7.75
CA ASN A 6 -20.35 -25.84 7.72
C ASN A 6 -19.53 -24.57 7.98
N ILE A 7 -18.64 -24.56 8.98
CA ILE A 7 -17.81 -23.37 9.27
C ILE A 7 -16.81 -23.11 8.13
N LEU A 8 -16.13 -24.16 7.65
CA LEU A 8 -15.16 -24.01 6.57
C LEU A 8 -15.82 -23.57 5.26
N ASP A 9 -16.97 -24.12 4.92
CA ASP A 9 -17.75 -23.73 3.73
C ASP A 9 -18.20 -22.26 3.82
N GLU A 10 -18.64 -21.81 5.01
CA GLU A 10 -18.97 -20.40 5.24
C GLU A 10 -17.74 -19.51 5.02
N ILE A 11 -16.56 -19.89 5.56
CA ILE A 11 -15.31 -19.16 5.32
C ILE A 11 -14.96 -19.11 3.83
N ILE A 12 -14.97 -20.26 3.14
CA ILE A 12 -14.64 -20.36 1.71
C ILE A 12 -15.60 -19.52 0.87
N SER A 13 -16.88 -19.49 1.21
CA SER A 13 -17.89 -18.71 0.48
C SER A 13 -17.63 -17.19 0.52
N THR A 14 -16.91 -16.71 1.54
CA THR A 14 -16.51 -15.30 1.63
C THR A 14 -15.26 -14.98 0.82
N LEU A 15 -14.51 -15.97 0.32
CA LEU A 15 -13.26 -15.70 -0.36
C LEU A 15 -13.51 -15.26 -1.82
N PRO A 16 -12.84 -14.18 -2.29
CA PRO A 16 -12.90 -13.84 -3.70
C PRO A 16 -12.28 -14.98 -4.52
N GLN A 17 -12.83 -15.22 -5.72
CA GLN A 17 -12.37 -16.27 -6.62
C GLN A 17 -10.91 -16.03 -7.03
N GLU A 18 -10.17 -17.11 -7.23
CA GLU A 18 -8.81 -17.03 -7.77
C GLU A 18 -8.85 -16.52 -9.21
N GLU A 19 -8.01 -15.54 -9.53
CA GLU A 19 -7.87 -15.02 -10.88
C GLU A 19 -6.40 -14.93 -11.23
N LYS A 20 -5.95 -15.79 -12.16
CA LYS A 20 -4.54 -15.85 -12.55
C LYS A 20 -4.11 -14.56 -13.26
N ILE A 21 -2.96 -14.03 -12.84
CA ILE A 21 -2.30 -12.88 -13.44
C ILE A 21 -0.89 -13.24 -13.88
N LYS A 22 -0.39 -12.46 -14.83
CA LYS A 22 1.04 -12.45 -15.14
C LYS A 22 1.71 -11.45 -14.21
N VAL A 23 2.63 -11.92 -13.37
CA VAL A 23 3.48 -11.04 -12.56
C VAL A 23 4.50 -10.37 -13.49
N ARG A 24 4.37 -9.06 -13.67
CA ARG A 24 5.27 -8.24 -14.52
C ARG A 24 6.29 -7.48 -13.68
N THR A 25 5.92 -7.18 -12.44
CA THR A 25 6.73 -6.45 -11.44
C THR A 25 6.43 -6.97 -10.04
N GLU A 26 7.27 -6.65 -9.06
CA GLU A 26 7.04 -7.01 -7.65
C GLU A 26 5.70 -6.51 -7.11
N ALA A 27 5.21 -5.37 -7.61
CA ALA A 27 3.90 -4.84 -7.24
C ALA A 27 2.73 -5.72 -7.71
N ASP A 28 2.92 -6.59 -8.71
CA ASP A 28 1.87 -7.51 -9.15
C ASP A 28 1.78 -8.76 -8.26
N CYS A 29 2.83 -9.07 -7.48
CA CYS A 29 2.86 -10.24 -6.60
C CYS A 29 1.65 -10.25 -5.66
N TYR A 30 0.95 -11.40 -5.61
CA TYR A 30 -0.24 -11.59 -4.78
C TYR A 30 -1.40 -10.61 -5.06
N GLY A 31 -1.35 -9.95 -6.23
CA GLY A 31 -2.41 -9.06 -6.69
C GLY A 31 -2.42 -7.64 -6.13
N PHE A 32 -1.33 -7.19 -5.49
CA PHE A 32 -1.30 -5.86 -4.84
C PHE A 32 -1.62 -4.71 -5.81
N SER A 33 -0.94 -4.63 -6.95
CA SER A 33 -1.19 -3.60 -7.98
C SER A 33 -2.63 -3.66 -8.51
N HIS A 34 -3.18 -4.86 -8.69
CA HIS A 34 -4.56 -5.04 -9.11
C HIS A 34 -5.56 -4.54 -8.07
N TYR A 35 -5.28 -4.77 -6.79
CA TYR A 35 -6.07 -4.24 -5.68
C TYR A 35 -6.04 -2.71 -5.64
N ILE A 36 -4.86 -2.10 -5.78
CA ILE A 36 -4.74 -0.63 -5.82
C ILE A 36 -5.48 -0.06 -7.03
N ALA A 37 -5.33 -0.68 -8.21
CA ALA A 37 -6.02 -0.28 -9.43
C ALA A 37 -7.55 -0.33 -9.26
N SER A 38 -8.09 -1.39 -8.63
CA SER A 38 -9.53 -1.52 -8.42
C SER A 38 -10.07 -0.45 -7.46
N LYS A 39 -9.34 -0.15 -6.37
CA LYS A 39 -9.71 0.95 -5.44
C LYS A 39 -9.70 2.32 -6.10
N LEU A 40 -8.94 2.50 -7.17
CA LEU A 40 -8.88 3.74 -7.96
C LEU A 40 -9.81 3.74 -9.20
N GLY A 41 -10.58 2.67 -9.42
CA GLY A 41 -11.45 2.53 -10.60
C GLY A 41 -10.67 2.39 -11.92
N ILE A 42 -9.42 1.95 -11.88
CA ILE A 42 -8.58 1.72 -13.05
C ILE A 42 -8.88 0.32 -13.60
N LYS A 43 -9.41 0.27 -14.83
CA LYS A 43 -9.81 -0.99 -15.47
C LYS A 43 -8.62 -1.91 -15.76
N ASP A 44 -7.57 -1.36 -16.36
CA ASP A 44 -6.38 -2.11 -16.77
C ASP A 44 -5.19 -1.70 -15.91
N THR A 45 -4.69 -2.64 -15.10
CA THR A 45 -3.61 -2.36 -14.13
C THR A 45 -2.33 -1.95 -14.85
N PRO A 46 -1.81 -0.74 -14.62
CA PRO A 46 -0.66 -0.22 -15.35
C PRO A 46 0.61 -0.98 -14.98
N LEU A 47 1.64 -0.89 -15.82
CA LEU A 47 2.95 -1.44 -15.50
C LEU A 47 3.63 -0.51 -14.48
N SER A 48 4.09 -1.08 -13.36
CA SER A 48 4.85 -0.34 -12.35
C SER A 48 6.28 -0.07 -12.83
N THR A 49 6.78 1.14 -12.55
CA THR A 49 8.17 1.55 -12.84
C THR A 49 9.08 1.53 -11.61
N SER A 50 8.48 1.22 -10.46
CA SER A 50 9.12 1.10 -9.15
C SER A 50 8.86 -0.30 -8.59
N ASP A 51 9.70 -0.73 -7.66
CA ASP A 51 9.54 -2.01 -6.96
C ASP A 51 9.16 -1.79 -5.50
N CYS A 52 8.57 -2.80 -4.87
CA CYS A 52 8.19 -2.78 -3.46
C CYS A 52 8.46 -4.13 -2.81
N ASN A 53 8.70 -4.14 -1.51
CA ASN A 53 8.72 -5.38 -0.74
C ASN A 53 7.30 -5.95 -0.66
N HIS A 54 7.09 -7.19 -1.14
CA HIS A 54 5.77 -7.83 -1.06
C HIS A 54 5.52 -8.57 0.27
N GLY A 55 6.54 -8.66 1.14
CA GLY A 55 6.52 -9.45 2.37
C GLY A 55 7.07 -8.72 3.60
N TRP A 56 7.08 -9.41 4.74
CA TRP A 56 7.76 -8.96 5.96
C TRP A 56 9.13 -9.63 6.09
N ILE A 57 10.16 -8.80 6.28
CA ILE A 57 11.53 -9.24 6.51
C ILE A 57 11.81 -9.21 8.02
N HIS A 58 11.67 -10.37 8.66
CA HIS A 58 11.82 -10.50 10.12
C HIS A 58 13.27 -10.46 10.61
N ARG A 59 14.26 -10.59 9.72
CA ARG A 59 15.69 -10.66 10.03
C ARG A 59 16.36 -9.30 9.83
N ASP A 60 17.54 -9.10 10.42
CA ASP A 60 18.31 -7.89 10.17
C ASP A 60 19.06 -8.00 8.84
N ILE A 61 19.09 -6.92 8.08
CA ILE A 61 19.67 -6.86 6.73
C ILE A 61 21.07 -6.27 6.79
N LYS A 62 22.00 -6.89 6.04
CA LYS A 62 23.41 -6.48 5.96
C LYS A 62 23.84 -6.07 4.55
N SER A 63 23.12 -6.49 3.52
CA SER A 63 23.35 -6.08 2.13
C SER A 63 22.05 -5.68 1.43
N ILE A 64 22.15 -4.81 0.42
CA ILE A 64 20.98 -4.34 -0.34
C ILE A 64 20.36 -5.49 -1.14
N GLU A 65 21.19 -6.38 -1.68
CA GLU A 65 20.82 -7.53 -2.49
C GLU A 65 19.84 -8.44 -1.77
N GLU A 66 19.87 -8.48 -0.43
CA GLU A 66 18.98 -9.29 0.42
C GLU A 66 17.49 -8.90 0.34
N VAL A 67 17.22 -7.71 -0.21
CA VAL A 67 15.91 -7.04 -0.17
C VAL A 67 15.52 -6.55 -1.56
N ILE A 68 16.51 -6.09 -2.34
CA ILE A 68 16.32 -5.47 -3.64
C ILE A 68 16.88 -6.37 -4.74
N SER A 69 16.05 -6.68 -5.74
CA SER A 69 16.48 -7.49 -6.88
C SER A 69 17.61 -6.81 -7.68
N LYS A 70 18.45 -7.63 -8.33
CA LYS A 70 19.50 -7.14 -9.24
C LYS A 70 18.95 -6.23 -10.34
N HIS A 71 17.75 -6.51 -10.84
CA HIS A 71 17.09 -5.71 -11.86
C HIS A 71 16.70 -4.32 -11.34
N THR A 72 16.18 -4.24 -10.11
CA THR A 72 15.85 -2.98 -9.44
C THR A 72 17.11 -2.14 -9.19
N LEU A 73 18.18 -2.80 -8.74
CA LEU A 73 19.49 -2.20 -8.50
C LEU A 73 20.10 -1.61 -9.77
N SER A 74 20.15 -2.39 -10.86
CA SER A 74 20.80 -1.97 -12.11
C SER A 74 20.14 -0.75 -12.76
N HIS A 75 18.83 -0.58 -12.57
CA HIS A 75 18.06 0.54 -13.09
C HIS A 75 17.90 1.70 -12.10
N LYS A 76 18.47 1.60 -10.89
CA LYS A 76 18.33 2.59 -9.80
C LYS A 76 16.88 3.02 -9.57
N ARG A 77 15.94 2.07 -9.68
CA ARG A 77 14.50 2.33 -9.51
C ARG A 77 14.19 2.81 -8.10
N ASN A 78 12.99 3.35 -7.89
CA ASN A 78 12.51 3.54 -6.52
C ASN A 78 12.17 2.18 -5.90
N TYR A 79 12.51 2.02 -4.62
CA TYR A 79 12.15 0.85 -3.82
C TYR A 79 11.30 1.24 -2.62
N TYR A 80 10.09 0.71 -2.55
CA TYR A 80 9.19 0.96 -1.44
C TYR A 80 9.35 -0.07 -0.34
N SER A 81 9.89 0.38 0.80
CA SER A 81 10.24 -0.46 1.93
C SER A 81 9.08 -0.62 2.92
N GLU A 82 9.11 -1.72 3.67
CA GLU A 82 8.08 -2.08 4.62
C GLU A 82 7.94 -1.12 5.79
N ASN A 83 9.02 -0.53 6.31
CA ASN A 83 8.95 0.35 7.49
C ASN A 83 10.15 1.31 7.55
N ILE A 84 10.11 2.26 8.51
CA ILE A 84 11.16 3.27 8.69
C ILE A 84 12.52 2.64 9.01
N LYS A 85 12.55 1.51 9.75
CA LYS A 85 13.81 0.81 10.06
C LYS A 85 14.47 0.31 8.78
N MET A 86 13.70 -0.32 7.88
CA MET A 86 14.24 -0.81 6.61
C MET A 86 14.76 0.33 5.74
N GLN A 87 14.00 1.43 5.60
CA GLN A 87 14.45 2.60 4.85
C GLN A 87 15.80 3.13 5.35
N ARG A 88 15.97 3.24 6.68
CA ARG A 88 17.24 3.66 7.30
C ARG A 88 18.38 2.69 7.02
N VAL A 89 18.12 1.38 7.06
CA VAL A 89 19.12 0.37 6.71
C VAL A 89 19.54 0.52 5.25
N LEU A 90 18.60 0.63 4.31
CA LEU A 90 18.90 0.84 2.90
C LEU A 90 19.72 2.12 2.67
N TYR A 91 19.40 3.22 3.37
CA TYR A 91 20.17 4.46 3.30
C TYR A 91 21.60 4.27 3.83
N SER A 92 21.77 3.53 4.94
CA SER A 92 23.09 3.23 5.50
C SER A 92 23.95 2.36 4.59
N LEU A 93 23.32 1.57 3.72
CA LEU A 93 23.98 0.75 2.71
C LEU A 93 24.19 1.50 1.38
N GLY A 94 23.81 2.78 1.31
CA GLY A 94 24.04 3.65 0.15
C GLY A 94 22.89 3.68 -0.87
N TYR A 95 21.74 3.07 -0.57
CA TYR A 95 20.57 3.07 -1.45
C TYR A 95 19.55 4.12 -1.01
N TYR A 96 19.68 5.33 -1.55
CA TYR A 96 18.83 6.47 -1.18
C TYR A 96 17.49 6.54 -1.93
N ASN A 97 17.31 5.75 -2.99
CA ASN A 97 16.08 5.66 -3.76
C ASN A 97 15.03 4.78 -3.07
N SER A 98 14.89 4.91 -1.75
CA SER A 98 13.93 4.16 -0.96
C SER A 98 13.02 5.07 -0.15
N MET A 99 11.74 4.68 -0.08
CA MET A 99 10.73 5.34 0.74
C MET A 99 9.89 4.29 1.46
N CYS A 100 9.63 4.48 2.76
CA CYS A 100 8.73 3.60 3.47
C CYS A 100 7.28 3.87 3.08
N ILE A 101 6.52 2.82 2.76
CA ILE A 101 5.06 2.92 2.54
C ILE A 101 4.25 1.84 3.26
N GLY A 102 4.91 0.96 4.02
CA GLY A 102 4.24 -0.24 4.53
C GLY A 102 4.25 -1.38 3.51
N VAL A 103 4.00 -2.61 3.97
CA VAL A 103 3.85 -3.77 3.08
C VAL A 103 2.50 -3.74 2.33
N PRO A 104 2.36 -4.42 1.19
CA PRO A 104 1.08 -4.56 0.49
C PRO A 104 -0.11 -5.00 1.36
N TYR A 105 0.11 -5.90 2.30
CA TYR A 105 -0.96 -6.49 3.11
C TYR A 105 -1.77 -5.47 3.92
N ILE A 106 -1.15 -4.39 4.41
CA ILE A 106 -1.85 -3.37 5.21
C ILE A 106 -2.79 -2.48 4.38
N TYR A 107 -2.71 -2.56 3.05
CA TYR A 107 -3.58 -1.84 2.13
C TYR A 107 -4.86 -2.59 1.83
N ILE A 108 -4.94 -3.87 2.17
CA ILE A 108 -6.16 -4.65 1.97
C ILE A 108 -7.18 -4.22 3.02
N ASP A 109 -8.21 -3.55 2.53
CA ASP A 109 -9.32 -3.02 3.30
C ASP A 109 -10.64 -3.50 2.68
N ASP A 110 -11.03 -4.70 3.08
CA ASP A 110 -12.27 -5.36 2.67
C ASP A 110 -13.36 -5.07 3.71
N ASN A 111 -13.71 -3.79 3.83
CA ASN A 111 -14.85 -3.32 4.64
C ASN A 111 -16.19 -3.48 3.92
N ASP A 112 -16.16 -3.85 2.64
CA ASP A 112 -17.34 -4.12 1.81
C ASP A 112 -18.04 -5.44 2.18
N ILE A 113 -17.36 -6.32 2.92
CA ILE A 113 -17.91 -7.59 3.38
C ILE A 113 -17.62 -7.76 4.88
N GLU A 114 -18.65 -8.13 5.63
CA GLU A 114 -18.51 -8.51 7.04
C GLU A 114 -17.86 -9.89 7.12
N ILE A 115 -16.68 -9.95 7.73
CA ILE A 115 -15.98 -11.22 7.98
C ILE A 115 -16.17 -11.62 9.44
N LYS A 116 -16.89 -12.72 9.64
CA LYS A 116 -17.14 -13.32 10.95
C LYS A 116 -15.89 -14.06 11.44
N ARG A 117 -15.43 -13.71 12.64
CA ARG A 117 -14.41 -14.48 13.36
C ARG A 117 -15.07 -15.60 14.16
N TYR A 118 -14.55 -16.81 14.04
CA TYR A 118 -14.99 -17.96 14.80
C TYR A 118 -14.09 -18.15 16.02
N GLU A 119 -14.68 -18.13 17.20
CA GLU A 119 -14.00 -18.44 18.45
C GLU A 119 -13.54 -19.91 18.47
N ASN A 120 -12.49 -20.18 19.25
CA ASN A 120 -11.90 -21.50 19.45
C ASN A 120 -11.52 -22.23 18.15
N THR A 121 -11.15 -21.48 17.10
CA THR A 121 -10.69 -22.03 15.81
C THR A 121 -9.20 -21.77 15.58
N LEU A 122 -8.50 -22.75 15.02
CA LEU A 122 -7.07 -22.71 14.73
C LEU A 122 -6.80 -22.82 13.22
N LEU A 123 -6.12 -21.81 12.69
CA LEU A 123 -5.51 -21.88 11.36
C LEU A 123 -4.03 -22.29 11.49
N VAL A 124 -3.67 -23.40 10.89
CA VAL A 124 -2.28 -23.90 10.88
C VAL A 124 -1.62 -23.55 9.56
N MET A 125 -0.52 -22.82 9.61
CA MET A 125 0.26 -22.42 8.44
C MET A 125 1.65 -23.05 8.49
N PRO A 126 1.85 -24.25 7.92
CA PRO A 126 3.17 -24.85 7.88
C PRO A 126 4.13 -24.03 7.01
N MET A 127 5.43 -24.26 7.18
CA MET A 127 6.46 -23.68 6.30
C MET A 127 6.16 -24.05 4.86
N HIS A 128 6.23 -23.06 3.98
CA HIS A 128 6.11 -23.30 2.54
C HIS A 128 7.46 -23.22 1.84
N THR A 129 7.51 -23.88 0.69
CA THR A 129 8.65 -23.83 -0.22
C THR A 129 8.34 -22.85 -1.36
N LEU A 130 9.39 -22.30 -1.96
CA LEU A 130 9.24 -21.41 -3.11
C LEU A 130 9.08 -22.24 -4.38
N GLU A 131 8.30 -21.74 -5.34
CA GLU A 131 7.93 -22.48 -6.55
C GLU A 131 9.11 -22.90 -7.44
N TRP A 132 10.20 -22.14 -7.39
CA TRP A 132 11.41 -22.41 -8.17
C TRP A 132 12.43 -23.30 -7.46
N ASP A 133 12.17 -23.71 -6.22
CA ASP A 133 13.07 -24.60 -5.50
C ASP A 133 12.77 -26.06 -5.86
N LYS A 134 13.65 -26.69 -6.65
CA LYS A 134 13.46 -28.10 -7.08
C LYS A 134 14.01 -29.12 -6.07
N ASN A 135 14.75 -28.66 -5.07
CA ASN A 135 15.52 -29.52 -4.17
C ASN A 135 15.01 -29.38 -2.75
N PHE A 136 13.74 -29.70 -2.50
CA PHE A 136 13.09 -29.49 -1.21
C PHE A 136 13.85 -30.15 -0.06
N GLN A 137 14.03 -29.40 1.04
CA GLN A 137 14.29 -29.96 2.36
C GLN A 137 13.27 -31.09 2.59
N LYS A 138 13.73 -32.24 3.10
CA LYS A 138 12.82 -33.28 3.60
C LYS A 138 12.14 -32.75 4.85
N ILE A 139 11.06 -32.00 4.67
CA ILE A 139 10.21 -31.56 5.76
C ILE A 139 9.57 -32.81 6.36
N ASN A 140 9.71 -33.00 7.67
CA ASN A 140 9.05 -34.09 8.37
C ASN A 140 7.58 -33.69 8.63
N GLU A 141 6.77 -33.74 7.58
CA GLU A 141 5.37 -33.32 7.62
C GLU A 141 4.59 -34.06 8.72
N GLU A 142 4.82 -35.37 8.83
CA GLU A 142 4.14 -36.25 9.77
C GLU A 142 4.43 -35.86 11.22
N GLU A 143 5.68 -35.51 11.57
CA GLU A 143 6.04 -35.06 12.92
C GLU A 143 5.27 -33.79 13.30
N TYR A 144 5.15 -32.83 12.37
CA TYR A 144 4.41 -31.60 12.65
C TYR A 144 2.91 -31.83 12.72
N VAL A 145 2.31 -32.57 11.76
CA VAL A 145 0.87 -32.86 11.79
C VAL A 145 0.50 -33.63 13.06
N LYS A 146 1.34 -34.57 13.53
CA LYS A 146 1.16 -35.23 14.83
C LYS A 146 1.17 -34.26 16.01
N SER A 147 2.04 -33.26 16.00
CA SER A 147 2.05 -32.25 17.08
C SER A 147 0.75 -31.45 17.10
N ILE A 148 0.19 -31.11 15.94
CA ILE A 148 -1.12 -30.44 15.85
C ILE A 148 -2.26 -31.37 16.24
N ASP A 149 -2.20 -32.65 15.86
CA ASP A 149 -3.19 -33.66 16.26
C ASP A 149 -3.26 -33.84 17.77
N SER A 150 -2.12 -33.69 18.47
CA SER A 150 -2.07 -33.80 19.94
C SER A 150 -2.87 -32.72 20.69
N VAL A 151 -3.24 -31.62 20.01
CA VAL A 151 -4.05 -30.52 20.55
C VAL A 151 -5.41 -30.42 19.87
N ARG A 152 -5.84 -31.47 19.15
CA ARG A 152 -7.09 -31.44 18.36
C ARG A 152 -8.31 -31.13 19.21
N ASP A 153 -8.43 -31.79 20.36
CA ASP A 153 -9.61 -31.71 21.23
C ASP A 153 -9.76 -30.34 21.91
N ASP A 154 -8.75 -29.48 21.80
CA ASP A 154 -8.82 -28.12 22.31
C ASP A 154 -9.57 -27.17 21.38
N PHE A 155 -9.71 -27.48 20.10
CA PHE A 155 -10.27 -26.56 19.11
C PHE A 155 -11.56 -27.11 18.50
N ASP A 156 -12.51 -26.21 18.26
CA ASP A 156 -13.77 -26.55 17.58
C ASP A 156 -13.51 -26.89 16.11
N LEU A 157 -12.49 -26.24 15.53
CA LEU A 157 -12.04 -26.43 14.16
C LEU A 157 -10.53 -26.16 14.04
N ILE A 158 -9.81 -27.09 13.42
CA ILE A 158 -8.42 -26.90 12.97
C ILE A 158 -8.40 -27.01 11.44
N VAL A 159 -7.90 -25.97 10.77
CA VAL A 159 -7.76 -25.94 9.30
C VAL A 159 -6.30 -25.65 8.95
N PHE A 160 -5.74 -26.42 8.02
CA PHE A 160 -4.42 -26.13 7.47
C PHE A 160 -4.53 -25.19 6.28
N CYS A 161 -3.78 -24.08 6.27
CA CYS A 161 -3.68 -23.18 5.13
C CYS A 161 -2.34 -23.42 4.40
N ILE A 162 -2.42 -24.01 3.21
CA ILE A 162 -1.26 -24.53 2.45
C ILE A 162 -1.03 -23.66 1.22
N SER A 163 0.20 -23.18 1.02
CA SER A 163 0.51 -22.38 -0.16
C SER A 163 0.26 -23.17 -1.45
N LYS A 164 -0.14 -22.48 -2.52
CA LYS A 164 -0.35 -23.10 -3.84
C LYS A 164 0.89 -23.81 -4.36
N SER A 165 2.07 -23.27 -4.06
CA SER A 165 3.35 -23.91 -4.38
C SER A 165 3.50 -25.27 -3.71
N CYS A 166 3.20 -25.39 -2.41
CA CYS A 166 3.27 -26.66 -1.70
C CYS A 166 2.26 -27.68 -2.23
N ILE A 167 1.03 -27.25 -2.51
CA ILE A 167 0.00 -28.11 -3.12
C ILE A 167 0.50 -28.66 -4.46
N THR A 168 1.06 -27.80 -5.31
CA THR A 168 1.58 -28.19 -6.64
C THR A 168 2.71 -29.22 -6.53
N HIS A 169 3.49 -29.17 -5.45
CA HIS A 169 4.58 -30.12 -5.17
C HIS A 169 4.15 -31.34 -4.33
N ASN A 170 2.85 -31.52 -4.09
CA ASN A 170 2.29 -32.58 -3.23
C ASN A 170 2.87 -32.60 -1.81
N LEU A 171 3.23 -31.43 -1.28
CA LEU A 171 3.64 -31.26 0.10
C LEU A 171 2.41 -31.01 0.97
N TRP A 172 2.43 -31.57 2.19
CA TRP A 172 1.44 -31.44 3.25
C TRP A 172 0.10 -32.14 3.01
N THR A 173 -0.52 -32.00 1.83
CA THR A 173 -1.93 -32.40 1.59
C THR A 173 -2.20 -33.85 1.94
N LYS A 174 -1.40 -34.80 1.44
CA LYS A 174 -1.54 -36.23 1.73
C LYS A 174 -1.39 -36.55 3.22
N THR A 175 -0.44 -35.89 3.89
CA THR A 175 -0.20 -36.08 5.33
C THR A 175 -1.36 -35.53 6.14
N ILE A 176 -1.88 -34.35 5.79
CA ILE A 176 -3.02 -33.71 6.45
C ILE A 176 -4.30 -34.56 6.29
N GLU A 177 -4.56 -35.04 5.07
CA GLU A 177 -5.71 -35.89 4.75
C GLU A 177 -5.67 -37.22 5.51
N LYS A 178 -4.49 -37.82 5.65
CA LYS A 178 -4.29 -39.03 6.48
C LYS A 178 -4.72 -38.84 7.94
N TYR A 179 -4.60 -37.62 8.48
CA TYR A 179 -5.05 -37.27 9.83
C TYR A 179 -6.46 -36.69 9.85
N ASN A 180 -7.22 -36.74 8.76
CA ASN A 180 -8.59 -36.21 8.69
C ASN A 180 -8.69 -34.73 9.10
N PHE A 181 -7.68 -33.93 8.76
CA PHE A 181 -7.76 -32.48 8.89
C PHE A 181 -8.25 -31.86 7.58
N PRO A 182 -9.14 -30.85 7.63
CA PRO A 182 -9.42 -30.04 6.47
C PRO A 182 -8.24 -29.12 6.15
N TRP A 183 -8.12 -28.74 4.89
CA TRP A 183 -7.18 -27.73 4.44
C TRP A 183 -7.82 -26.75 3.45
N ILE A 184 -7.26 -25.55 3.39
CA ILE A 184 -7.62 -24.50 2.46
C ILE A 184 -6.36 -24.05 1.71
N GLU A 185 -6.52 -23.69 0.45
CA GLU A 185 -5.44 -23.09 -0.32
C GLU A 185 -5.12 -21.69 0.21
N GLY A 186 -3.84 -21.45 0.48
CA GLY A 186 -3.29 -20.16 0.89
C GLY A 186 -2.87 -19.29 -0.30
N ALA A 187 -1.93 -18.38 -0.05
CA ALA A 187 -1.51 -17.43 -1.07
C ALA A 187 -0.84 -18.10 -2.30
N ASP A 188 -1.21 -17.62 -3.48
CA ASP A 188 -0.52 -17.82 -4.76
C ASP A 188 0.04 -16.47 -5.24
N VAL A 189 1.31 -16.44 -5.62
CA VAL A 189 1.97 -15.22 -6.13
C VAL A 189 1.34 -14.75 -7.45
N PHE A 190 0.71 -15.65 -8.20
CA PHE A 190 0.04 -15.38 -9.46
C PHE A 190 -1.47 -15.19 -9.33
N ASP A 191 -2.03 -15.13 -8.13
CA ASP A 191 -3.45 -14.82 -7.94
C ASP A 191 -3.64 -13.33 -7.64
N LYS A 192 -4.46 -12.70 -8.49
CA LYS A 192 -4.91 -11.31 -8.38
C LYS A 192 -5.58 -10.99 -7.03
N ASN A 193 -6.18 -12.00 -6.40
CA ASN A 193 -6.95 -11.82 -5.18
C ASN A 193 -6.25 -12.42 -3.95
N ALA A 194 -5.00 -12.88 -4.05
CA ALA A 194 -4.34 -13.63 -2.99
C ALA A 194 -4.27 -12.86 -1.67
N LEU A 195 -3.89 -11.58 -1.68
CA LEU A 195 -3.83 -10.78 -0.44
C LEU A 195 -5.23 -10.59 0.18
N ALA A 196 -6.27 -10.39 -0.64
CA ALA A 196 -7.66 -10.29 -0.17
C ALA A 196 -8.15 -11.62 0.42
N ARG A 197 -7.87 -12.75 -0.24
CA ARG A 197 -8.17 -14.10 0.26
C ARG A 197 -7.51 -14.33 1.61
N MET A 198 -6.20 -14.07 1.71
CA MET A 198 -5.47 -14.21 2.97
C MET A 198 -5.99 -13.29 4.06
N ASN A 199 -6.37 -12.05 3.73
CA ASN A 199 -6.98 -11.13 4.69
C ASN A 199 -8.27 -11.70 5.29
N ARG A 200 -9.17 -12.22 4.44
CA ARG A 200 -10.42 -12.83 4.89
C ARG A 200 -10.18 -14.09 5.69
N ILE A 201 -9.28 -14.98 5.23
CA ILE A 201 -8.88 -16.18 5.97
C ILE A 201 -8.40 -15.80 7.38
N PHE A 202 -7.43 -14.89 7.53
CA PHE A 202 -6.93 -14.52 8.86
C PHE A 202 -8.02 -13.87 9.74
N ARG A 203 -8.90 -13.04 9.18
CA ARG A 203 -10.00 -12.42 9.94
C ARG A 203 -11.02 -13.45 10.44
N SER A 204 -11.13 -14.62 9.81
CA SER A 204 -12.07 -15.67 10.19
C SER A 204 -11.62 -16.53 11.39
N PHE A 205 -10.32 -16.66 11.68
CA PHE A 205 -9.83 -17.56 12.73
C PHE A 205 -9.39 -16.81 13.99
N GLU A 206 -9.66 -17.37 15.17
CA GLU A 206 -9.15 -16.79 16.43
C GLU A 206 -7.65 -16.99 16.60
N TYR A 207 -7.15 -18.20 16.31
CA TYR A 207 -5.75 -18.57 16.50
C TYR A 207 -5.06 -18.86 15.17
N VAL A 208 -3.78 -18.50 15.07
CA VAL A 208 -2.91 -18.88 13.97
C VAL A 208 -1.62 -19.47 14.53
N SER A 209 -1.24 -20.65 14.04
CA SER A 209 -0.02 -21.33 14.47
C SER A 209 0.84 -21.78 13.29
N SER A 210 2.16 -21.80 13.50
CA SER A 210 3.16 -22.26 12.54
C SER A 210 4.35 -22.90 13.26
N HIS A 211 5.17 -23.69 12.56
CA HIS A 211 6.50 -24.10 13.05
C HIS A 211 7.64 -23.29 12.40
N SER A 212 7.33 -22.20 11.72
CA SER A 212 8.32 -21.30 11.13
C SER A 212 7.87 -19.85 11.26
N ILE A 213 8.84 -18.94 11.15
CA ILE A 213 8.55 -17.50 11.11
C ILE A 213 8.49 -17.01 9.67
N GLY A 214 7.54 -16.12 9.39
CA GLY A 214 7.35 -15.52 8.09
C GLY A 214 6.27 -14.44 8.14
N SER A 215 5.97 -13.86 6.97
CA SER A 215 4.97 -12.79 6.83
C SER A 215 3.61 -13.16 7.43
N HIS A 216 3.23 -14.43 7.38
CA HIS A 216 1.97 -14.92 7.95
C HIS A 216 1.82 -14.61 9.44
N ILE A 217 2.90 -14.62 10.24
CA ILE A 217 2.83 -14.29 11.68
C ILE A 217 2.46 -12.81 11.88
N ALA A 218 3.10 -11.91 11.13
CA ALA A 218 2.81 -10.48 11.20
C ALA A 218 1.41 -10.17 10.61
N TYR A 219 1.03 -10.81 9.51
CA TYR A 219 -0.25 -10.61 8.84
C TYR A 219 -1.42 -11.11 9.69
N ALA A 220 -1.30 -12.30 10.28
CA ALA A 220 -2.27 -12.83 11.23
C ALA A 220 -2.43 -11.93 12.46
N SER A 221 -1.31 -11.49 13.04
CA SER A 221 -1.31 -10.59 14.20
C SER A 221 -1.97 -9.24 13.87
N TYR A 222 -1.70 -8.68 12.68
CA TYR A 222 -2.34 -7.45 12.20
C TYR A 222 -3.86 -7.64 12.02
N SER A 223 -4.26 -8.81 11.52
CA SER A 223 -5.66 -9.20 11.34
C SER A 223 -6.37 -9.62 12.62
N GLY A 224 -5.73 -9.49 13.79
CA GLY A 224 -6.35 -9.71 15.10
C GLY A 224 -6.36 -11.17 15.57
N CYS A 225 -5.55 -12.04 14.96
CA CYS A 225 -5.36 -13.40 15.46
C CYS A 225 -4.44 -13.43 16.69
N LYS A 226 -4.65 -14.41 17.56
CA LYS A 226 -3.68 -14.85 18.56
C LYS A 226 -2.65 -15.76 17.89
N THR A 227 -1.40 -15.32 17.81
CA THR A 227 -0.37 -16.01 17.00
C THR A 227 0.63 -16.80 17.84
N THR A 228 1.01 -17.97 17.34
CA THR A 228 2.04 -18.84 17.93
C THR A 228 3.01 -19.41 16.90
N ILE A 229 4.23 -19.68 17.36
CA ILE A 229 5.14 -20.65 16.79
C ILE A 229 5.14 -21.85 17.74
N TYR A 230 4.58 -22.96 17.27
CA TYR A 230 4.35 -24.18 18.06
C TYR A 230 4.94 -25.41 17.34
N GLY A 231 5.30 -26.42 18.13
CA GLY A 231 5.95 -27.63 17.63
C GLY A 231 7.43 -27.43 17.32
N LYS A 232 8.02 -28.40 16.64
CA LYS A 232 9.43 -28.38 16.28
C LYS A 232 9.68 -27.37 15.17
N TYR A 233 10.42 -26.32 15.50
CA TYR A 233 10.81 -25.29 14.54
C TYR A 233 11.62 -25.88 13.39
N ILE A 234 11.31 -25.48 12.15
CA ILE A 234 12.09 -25.92 10.99
C ILE A 234 13.30 -25.02 10.81
N GLU A 235 14.48 -25.59 11.00
CA GLU A 235 15.73 -24.91 10.73
C GLU A 235 15.96 -24.75 9.22
N PRO A 236 16.52 -23.61 8.76
CA PRO A 236 16.97 -23.47 7.38
C PRO A 236 18.04 -24.52 7.05
N ASP A 237 18.07 -24.96 5.79
CA ASP A 237 19.11 -25.84 5.25
C ASP A 237 20.13 -25.01 4.47
N TYR A 238 21.36 -24.92 4.98
CA TYR A 238 22.42 -24.11 4.38
C TYR A 238 22.79 -24.59 2.98
N GLU A 239 22.97 -25.91 2.81
CA GLU A 239 23.36 -26.50 1.51
C GLU A 239 22.26 -26.30 0.47
N GLN A 240 20.99 -26.42 0.90
CA GLN A 240 19.86 -26.17 0.01
C GLN A 240 19.83 -24.71 -0.42
N MET A 241 20.01 -23.77 0.51
CA MET A 241 20.05 -22.34 0.22
C MET A 241 21.15 -22.01 -0.78
N GLU A 242 22.35 -22.56 -0.60
CA GLU A 242 23.51 -22.38 -1.50
C GLU A 242 23.21 -22.84 -2.94
N ARG A 243 22.35 -23.84 -3.11
CA ARG A 243 21.99 -24.38 -4.43
C ARG A 243 20.99 -23.52 -5.20
N THR A 244 20.30 -22.57 -4.55
CA THR A 244 19.34 -21.69 -5.21
C THR A 244 20.02 -20.74 -6.20
N ASN A 245 19.37 -20.42 -7.32
CA ASN A 245 19.94 -19.51 -8.33
C ASN A 245 20.25 -18.13 -7.72
N TYR A 246 19.36 -17.64 -6.85
CA TYR A 246 19.53 -16.35 -6.20
C TYR A 246 20.76 -16.31 -5.28
N MET A 247 21.03 -17.36 -4.49
CA MET A 247 22.24 -17.42 -3.66
C MET A 247 23.51 -17.64 -4.48
N LYS A 248 23.45 -18.42 -5.58
CA LYS A 248 24.59 -18.56 -6.51
C LYS A 248 25.01 -17.22 -7.12
N GLU A 249 24.05 -16.35 -7.41
CA GLU A 249 24.31 -15.01 -7.91
C GLU A 249 24.77 -14.04 -6.80
N ASN A 250 24.43 -14.34 -5.53
CA ASN A 250 24.70 -13.48 -4.38
C ASN A 250 25.31 -14.29 -3.21
N PRO A 251 26.48 -14.93 -3.35
CA PRO A 251 27.01 -15.83 -2.33
C PRO A 251 27.35 -15.10 -1.01
N HIS A 252 27.63 -13.79 -1.08
CA HIS A 252 27.99 -12.98 0.09
C HIS A 252 26.84 -12.77 1.09
N ILE A 253 25.57 -13.00 0.70
CA ILE A 253 24.42 -12.80 1.60
C ILE A 253 23.94 -14.09 2.29
N ILE A 254 24.47 -15.26 1.91
CA ILE A 254 23.95 -16.55 2.38
C ILE A 254 24.02 -16.68 3.90
N ASP A 255 25.14 -16.30 4.51
CA ASP A 255 25.34 -16.38 5.96
C ASP A 255 24.27 -15.56 6.70
N ASN A 256 24.05 -14.32 6.28
CA ASN A 256 23.05 -13.47 6.93
C ASN A 256 21.63 -14.02 6.76
N CYS A 257 21.33 -14.61 5.60
CA CYS A 257 20.05 -15.25 5.35
C CYS A 257 19.85 -16.51 6.20
N TYR A 258 20.90 -17.33 6.36
CA TYR A 258 20.87 -18.57 7.12
C TYR A 258 20.80 -18.29 8.63
N TYR A 259 21.81 -17.61 9.19
CA TYR A 259 21.89 -17.33 10.63
C TYR A 259 20.74 -16.45 11.12
N GLY A 260 20.18 -15.60 10.25
CA GLY A 260 19.01 -14.77 10.55
C GLY A 260 17.71 -15.56 10.73
N ARG A 261 17.65 -16.81 10.26
CA ARG A 261 16.45 -17.67 10.28
C ARG A 261 16.53 -18.84 11.26
N LEU A 262 17.69 -19.07 11.88
CA LEU A 262 17.87 -20.10 12.90
C LEU A 262 16.90 -19.91 14.06
N SER A 263 16.39 -21.02 14.60
CA SER A 263 15.50 -21.02 15.77
C SER A 263 16.07 -20.20 16.93
N SER A 264 17.37 -20.31 17.20
CA SER A 264 18.04 -19.55 18.26
C SER A 264 17.96 -18.04 18.06
N THR A 265 18.20 -17.55 16.84
CA THR A 265 18.11 -16.14 16.47
C THR A 265 16.66 -15.65 16.55
N VAL A 266 15.73 -16.42 16.00
CA VAL A 266 14.31 -16.05 15.95
C VAL A 266 13.67 -16.06 17.34
N ARG A 267 13.96 -17.05 18.18
CA ARG A 267 13.51 -17.11 19.59
C ARG A 267 14.04 -15.95 20.40
N LYS A 268 15.29 -15.53 20.18
CA LYS A 268 15.85 -14.36 20.86
C LYS A 268 15.15 -13.07 20.44
N LYS A 269 14.81 -12.92 19.16
CA LYS A 269 14.21 -11.69 18.61
C LYS A 269 12.71 -11.59 18.88
N TYR A 270 12.00 -12.72 18.82
CA TYR A 270 10.54 -12.78 18.96
C TYR A 270 10.09 -13.87 19.96
N PRO A 271 10.56 -13.85 21.21
CA PRO A 271 10.27 -14.90 22.19
C PRO A 271 8.77 -15.04 22.46
N ILE A 272 8.02 -13.95 22.31
CA ILE A 272 6.59 -13.90 22.60
C ILE A 272 5.75 -14.87 21.77
N PHE A 273 6.19 -15.25 20.55
CA PHE A 273 5.42 -16.15 19.69
C PHE A 273 5.70 -17.61 20.01
N PHE A 274 6.82 -17.95 20.64
CA PHE A 274 7.13 -19.34 20.95
C PHE A 274 6.36 -19.78 22.19
N LYS A 275 5.38 -20.66 21.99
CA LYS A 275 4.48 -21.14 23.03
C LYS A 275 4.46 -22.66 23.08
N GLU A 276 4.19 -23.18 24.26
CA GLU A 276 4.00 -24.62 24.48
C GLU A 276 2.63 -25.11 23.99
N HIS A 277 1.68 -24.20 23.75
CA HIS A 277 0.36 -24.53 23.23
C HIS A 277 -0.17 -23.45 22.27
N PRO A 278 -0.85 -23.79 21.16
CA PRO A 278 -1.42 -22.80 20.25
C PRO A 278 -2.45 -21.84 20.89
N LYS A 279 -3.18 -22.30 21.93
CA LYS A 279 -4.11 -21.43 22.69
C LYS A 279 -3.42 -20.33 23.49
N ASP A 280 -2.13 -20.46 23.77
CA ASP A 280 -1.35 -19.43 24.45
C ASP A 280 -0.91 -18.31 23.50
N GLY A 281 -1.45 -18.29 22.27
CA GLY A 281 -1.18 -17.29 21.26
C GLY A 281 -1.38 -15.87 21.73
N VAL A 282 -0.50 -14.99 21.27
CA VAL A 282 -0.48 -13.60 21.70
C VAL A 282 -1.21 -12.76 20.67
N LEU A 283 -2.20 -11.98 21.13
CA LEU A 283 -2.77 -10.89 20.34
C LEU A 283 -1.82 -9.69 20.43
N ASN A 284 -1.14 -9.36 19.33
CA ASN A 284 -0.18 -8.24 19.31
C ASN A 284 -0.29 -7.41 18.03
N ILE A 285 -1.39 -6.67 17.92
CA ILE A 285 -1.68 -5.80 16.77
C ILE A 285 -0.64 -4.66 16.68
N ASP A 286 -0.18 -4.12 17.80
CA ASP A 286 0.78 -3.00 17.81
C ASP A 286 2.16 -3.42 17.29
N PHE A 287 2.63 -4.62 17.67
CA PHE A 287 3.80 -5.23 17.06
C PHE A 287 3.62 -5.33 15.54
N ALA A 288 2.49 -5.87 15.10
CA ALA A 288 2.24 -6.08 13.69
C ALA A 288 2.19 -4.75 12.92
N LYS A 289 1.47 -3.75 13.41
CA LYS A 289 1.42 -2.40 12.82
C LYS A 289 2.81 -1.81 12.64
N LYS A 290 3.67 -1.93 13.66
CA LYS A 290 5.05 -1.44 13.61
C LYS A 290 5.91 -2.19 12.60
N GLU A 291 5.88 -3.52 12.62
CA GLU A 291 6.70 -4.35 11.73
C GLU A 291 6.28 -4.22 10.27
N LEU A 292 4.98 -4.06 10.02
CA LEU A 292 4.39 -3.89 8.70
C LEU A 292 4.38 -2.44 8.19
N GLY A 293 4.87 -1.49 9.00
CA GLY A 293 4.98 -0.06 8.69
C GLY A 293 3.65 0.63 8.45
N PHE A 294 2.67 0.35 9.30
CA PHE A 294 1.36 0.99 9.25
C PHE A 294 1.45 2.52 9.35
N GLU A 295 2.42 3.04 10.11
CA GLU A 295 2.71 4.47 10.21
C GLU A 295 3.20 5.11 8.90
N CYS A 296 3.75 4.31 7.99
CA CYS A 296 4.17 4.76 6.66
C CYS A 296 3.06 4.62 5.61
N LYS A 297 1.89 4.07 5.96
CA LYS A 297 0.81 3.84 5.00
C LYS A 297 0.38 5.16 4.35
N VAL A 298 0.36 5.19 3.02
CA VAL A 298 -0.10 6.35 2.23
C VAL A 298 -1.46 6.07 1.58
N SER A 299 -2.06 7.06 0.91
CA SER A 299 -3.32 6.84 0.17
C SER A 299 -3.10 5.94 -1.06
N TYR A 300 -4.16 5.30 -1.55
CA TYR A 300 -4.09 4.49 -2.78
C TYR A 300 -3.58 5.28 -3.98
N SER A 301 -4.01 6.54 -4.13
CA SER A 301 -3.54 7.45 -5.18
C SER A 301 -2.04 7.72 -5.06
N LYS A 302 -1.55 7.89 -3.83
CA LYS A 302 -0.11 8.07 -3.60
C LYS A 302 0.65 6.79 -3.91
N VAL A 303 0.13 5.61 -3.57
CA VAL A 303 0.73 4.33 -4.02
C VAL A 303 0.79 4.29 -5.55
N ALA A 304 -0.29 4.61 -6.26
CA ALA A 304 -0.30 4.64 -7.71
C ALA A 304 0.72 5.62 -8.30
N GLU A 305 0.83 6.82 -7.74
CA GLU A 305 1.84 7.82 -8.13
C GLU A 305 3.26 7.25 -7.99
N LEU A 306 3.52 6.61 -6.86
CA LEU A 306 4.79 5.99 -6.52
C LEU A 306 5.11 4.78 -7.41
N LEU A 307 4.11 3.98 -7.78
CA LEU A 307 4.28 2.93 -8.78
C LEU A 307 4.52 3.48 -10.20
N GLY A 308 4.40 4.81 -10.38
CA GLY A 308 4.65 5.50 -11.64
C GLY A 308 3.43 5.57 -12.54
N TRP A 309 2.22 5.44 -12.01
CA TRP A 309 0.96 5.46 -12.77
C TRP A 309 0.47 6.90 -13.05
N ASN A 310 1.39 7.86 -13.09
CA ASN A 310 1.16 9.31 -13.11
C ASN A 310 0.34 9.83 -14.31
N ASN A 311 0.00 8.97 -15.27
CA ASN A 311 -0.80 9.31 -16.46
C ASN A 311 -2.23 8.74 -16.45
N ILE A 312 -2.70 8.13 -15.35
CA ILE A 312 -4.01 7.43 -15.32
C ILE A 312 -5.03 8.12 -14.41
N ASN A 313 -4.69 9.28 -13.86
CA ASN A 313 -5.49 9.94 -12.86
C ASN A 313 -6.61 10.82 -13.48
N CYS A 314 -7.69 10.16 -13.94
CA CYS A 314 -8.83 10.84 -14.55
C CYS A 314 -10.10 10.86 -13.67
N TYR A 315 -10.08 10.34 -12.43
CA TYR A 315 -11.26 10.32 -11.55
C TYR A 315 -11.09 11.13 -10.26
N GLU A 316 -10.03 10.93 -9.47
CA GLU A 316 -9.81 11.74 -8.26
C GLU A 316 -9.51 13.20 -8.59
N ASN A 317 -8.73 13.44 -9.66
CA ASN A 317 -8.52 14.78 -10.19
C ASN A 317 -9.84 15.47 -10.59
N LYS A 318 -10.88 14.72 -10.99
CA LYS A 318 -12.20 15.30 -11.30
C LYS A 318 -12.97 15.67 -10.03
N ILE A 319 -12.87 14.89 -8.96
CA ILE A 319 -13.53 15.21 -7.68
C ILE A 319 -12.87 16.42 -7.04
N VAL A 320 -11.54 16.43 -6.96
CA VAL A 320 -10.79 17.59 -6.43
C VAL A 320 -11.05 18.83 -7.28
N PHE A 321 -10.98 18.71 -8.62
CA PHE A 321 -11.35 19.82 -9.50
C PHE A 321 -12.80 20.28 -9.29
N SER A 322 -13.76 19.36 -9.16
CA SER A 322 -15.16 19.72 -8.91
C SER A 322 -15.34 20.47 -7.60
N GLN A 323 -14.67 20.05 -6.52
CA GLN A 323 -14.71 20.73 -5.23
C GLN A 323 -14.09 22.12 -5.29
N GLU A 324 -12.91 22.26 -5.90
CA GLU A 324 -12.23 23.55 -6.04
C GLU A 324 -12.98 24.49 -6.99
N PHE A 325 -13.55 23.96 -8.08
CA PHE A 325 -14.40 24.73 -8.99
C PHE A 325 -15.69 25.22 -8.31
N ASN A 326 -16.31 24.40 -7.46
CA ASN A 326 -17.47 24.81 -6.67
C ASN A 326 -17.11 25.91 -5.67
N LYS A 327 -15.96 25.82 -4.99
CA LYS A 327 -15.46 26.88 -4.09
C LYS A 327 -15.22 28.18 -4.87
N PHE A 328 -14.57 28.10 -6.03
CA PHE A 328 -14.34 29.21 -6.93
C PHE A 328 -15.66 29.88 -7.35
N TYR A 329 -16.65 29.10 -7.77
CA TYR A 329 -17.97 29.59 -8.16
C TYR A 329 -18.71 30.28 -7.00
N LEU A 330 -18.69 29.69 -5.80
CA LEU A 330 -19.32 30.27 -4.61
C LEU A 330 -18.64 31.59 -4.22
N LYS A 331 -17.32 31.70 -4.38
CA LYS A 331 -16.57 32.92 -4.13
C LYS A 331 -16.98 34.02 -5.11
N LEU A 332 -17.05 33.72 -6.41
CA LEU A 332 -17.54 34.66 -7.42
C LEU A 332 -18.99 35.09 -7.16
N SER A 333 -19.85 34.18 -6.72
CA SER A 333 -21.23 34.49 -6.38
C SER A 333 -21.33 35.45 -5.18
N LYS A 334 -20.45 35.33 -4.19
CA LYS A 334 -20.37 36.27 -3.07
C LYS A 334 -19.92 37.66 -3.53
N LEU A 335 -18.86 37.72 -4.35
CA LEU A 335 -18.35 38.98 -4.90
C LEU A 335 -19.38 39.66 -5.81
N LYS A 336 -20.19 38.89 -6.54
CA LYS A 336 -21.25 39.44 -7.37
C LYS A 336 -22.34 40.18 -6.58
N ASN A 337 -22.56 39.74 -5.34
CA ASN A 337 -23.62 40.23 -4.47
C ASN A 337 -23.14 41.29 -3.49
N ASP A 338 -21.83 41.53 -3.37
CA ASP A 338 -21.34 42.69 -2.63
C ASP A 338 -21.31 43.90 -3.57
N ASN A 339 -21.81 45.06 -3.15
CA ASN A 339 -21.89 46.24 -4.02
C ASN A 339 -20.52 46.94 -4.19
N LYS A 340 -19.46 46.16 -4.35
CA LYS A 340 -18.09 46.65 -4.51
C LYS A 340 -17.69 46.75 -5.98
N ARG A 341 -16.68 47.57 -6.23
CA ARG A 341 -16.01 47.76 -7.52
C ARG A 341 -14.64 47.11 -7.48
N TYR A 342 -14.32 46.35 -8.52
CA TYR A 342 -13.17 45.49 -8.57
C TYR A 342 -12.21 45.85 -9.69
N LEU A 343 -10.93 45.68 -9.41
CA LEU A 343 -9.89 45.64 -10.44
C LEU A 343 -9.43 44.19 -10.63
N ILE A 344 -9.30 43.72 -11.87
CA ILE A 344 -8.73 42.39 -12.14
C ILE A 344 -7.23 42.54 -12.36
N TYR A 345 -6.43 41.74 -11.65
CA TYR A 345 -5.00 41.58 -11.90
C TYR A 345 -4.71 40.21 -12.50
N GLY A 346 -4.34 40.18 -13.78
CA GLY A 346 -4.13 38.98 -14.59
C GLY A 346 -5.33 38.64 -15.46
N TYR A 347 -5.24 38.91 -16.76
CA TYR A 347 -6.28 38.67 -17.77
C TYR A 347 -6.03 37.42 -18.61
N GLY A 348 -5.52 36.37 -17.96
CA GLY A 348 -5.51 35.02 -18.50
C GLY A 348 -6.90 34.38 -18.49
N THR A 349 -6.96 33.06 -18.63
CA THR A 349 -8.23 32.31 -18.65
C THR A 349 -9.10 32.58 -17.41
N VAL A 350 -8.51 32.54 -16.22
CA VAL A 350 -9.22 32.83 -14.96
C VAL A 350 -9.76 34.26 -14.97
N GLY A 351 -8.92 35.24 -15.31
CA GLY A 351 -9.32 36.65 -15.39
C GLY A 351 -10.50 36.89 -16.32
N LYS A 352 -10.52 36.22 -17.49
CA LYS A 352 -11.65 36.29 -18.43
C LYS A 352 -12.94 35.73 -17.85
N VAL A 353 -12.86 34.62 -17.10
CA VAL A 353 -14.01 34.02 -16.41
C VAL A 353 -14.53 34.95 -15.32
N VAL A 354 -13.65 35.49 -14.48
CA VAL A 354 -14.01 36.46 -13.43
C VAL A 354 -14.66 37.69 -14.05
N TYR A 355 -14.07 38.25 -15.10
CA TYR A 355 -14.61 39.39 -15.82
C TYR A 355 -16.00 39.10 -16.38
N SER A 356 -16.19 37.96 -17.05
CA SER A 356 -17.49 37.56 -17.60
C SER A 356 -18.56 37.45 -16.52
N PHE A 357 -18.18 37.04 -15.31
CA PHE A 357 -19.11 36.83 -14.20
C PHE A 357 -19.46 38.12 -13.44
N LEU A 358 -18.50 39.05 -13.33
CA LEU A 358 -18.55 40.27 -12.52
C LEU A 358 -18.52 41.56 -13.37
N SER A 359 -18.79 41.48 -14.67
CA SER A 359 -18.52 42.56 -15.64
C SER A 359 -19.05 43.93 -15.23
N SER A 360 -20.22 44.01 -14.59
CA SER A 360 -20.82 45.26 -14.09
C SER A 360 -20.07 45.92 -12.92
N GLN A 361 -19.21 45.17 -12.22
CA GLN A 361 -18.44 45.62 -11.07
C GLN A 361 -16.95 45.81 -11.39
N ILE A 362 -16.47 45.34 -12.55
CA ILE A 362 -15.07 45.50 -12.94
C ILE A 362 -14.84 46.90 -13.50
N VAL A 363 -14.00 47.69 -12.81
CA VAL A 363 -13.66 49.07 -13.24
C VAL A 363 -12.38 49.13 -14.08
N GLY A 364 -11.62 48.03 -14.15
CA GLY A 364 -10.42 47.94 -14.96
C GLY A 364 -9.75 46.57 -14.89
N ILE A 365 -8.93 46.31 -15.90
CA ILE A 365 -8.19 45.06 -16.04
C ILE A 365 -6.72 45.40 -16.21
N VAL A 366 -5.88 44.74 -15.43
CA VAL A 366 -4.45 44.99 -15.35
C VAL A 366 -3.69 43.71 -15.62
N ASP A 367 -2.70 43.75 -16.51
CA ASP A 367 -1.85 42.59 -16.82
C ASP A 367 -0.40 43.02 -17.10
N LYS A 368 0.57 42.21 -16.67
CA LYS A 368 2.00 42.46 -16.97
C LYS A 368 2.28 42.36 -18.47
N ASN A 369 1.55 41.51 -19.19
CA ASN A 369 1.64 41.32 -20.64
C ASN A 369 0.79 42.35 -21.40
N ASN A 370 0.94 43.64 -21.09
CA ASN A 370 0.17 44.75 -21.69
C ASN A 370 0.59 45.07 -23.15
N ILE A 371 0.82 44.04 -23.97
CA ILE A 371 1.10 44.19 -25.40
C ILE A 371 -0.23 44.42 -26.10
N GLY A 372 -0.72 45.67 -26.08
CA GLY A 372 -1.79 46.24 -26.90
C GLY A 372 -2.68 45.25 -27.68
N ILE A 373 -3.44 44.42 -26.98
CA ILE A 373 -4.46 43.57 -27.61
C ILE A 373 -5.71 44.42 -27.81
N SER A 374 -5.66 45.30 -28.79
CA SER A 374 -6.85 45.81 -29.46
C SER A 374 -6.93 45.18 -30.85
N LYS A 375 -7.14 43.87 -30.90
CA LYS A 375 -7.55 43.22 -32.15
C LYS A 375 -8.61 42.18 -31.83
N ASP A 376 -9.80 42.55 -32.25
CA ASP A 376 -11.05 41.79 -32.30
C ASP A 376 -11.85 41.59 -31.00
N THR A 377 -12.97 42.33 -31.00
CA THR A 377 -14.29 41.97 -30.45
C THR A 377 -14.51 41.90 -28.93
N THR A 378 -14.05 42.91 -28.17
CA THR A 378 -14.76 43.51 -27.00
C THR A 378 -14.01 44.74 -26.46
N GLN A 379 -14.72 45.72 -25.94
CA GLN A 379 -14.26 47.08 -25.55
C GLN A 379 -13.36 47.12 -24.28
N GLU A 380 -12.48 46.15 -24.06
CA GLU A 380 -11.72 46.04 -22.80
C GLU A 380 -10.29 46.56 -22.96
N LYS A 381 -10.04 47.77 -22.42
CA LYS A 381 -8.68 48.29 -22.28
C LYS A 381 -7.98 47.54 -21.15
N ILE A 382 -6.90 46.83 -21.48
CA ILE A 382 -5.97 46.23 -20.52
C ILE A 382 -4.90 47.26 -20.19
N TYR A 383 -4.57 47.41 -18.91
CA TYR A 383 -3.64 48.42 -18.41
C TYR A 383 -2.39 47.80 -17.79
N SER A 384 -1.33 48.60 -17.64
CA SER A 384 -0.12 48.17 -16.95
C SER A 384 -0.36 48.13 -15.43
N PRO A 385 0.31 47.25 -14.67
CA PRO A 385 0.32 47.30 -13.21
C PRO A 385 0.62 48.69 -12.61
N LYS A 386 1.40 49.51 -13.31
CA LYS A 386 1.70 50.88 -12.89
C LYS A 386 0.48 51.82 -12.91
N ASP A 387 -0.56 51.46 -13.66
CA ASP A 387 -1.76 52.26 -13.84
C ASP A 387 -2.84 52.00 -12.79
N ILE A 388 -2.63 51.05 -11.87
CA ILE A 388 -3.63 50.66 -10.85
C ILE A 388 -4.15 51.87 -10.08
N LYS A 389 -3.28 52.83 -9.73
CA LYS A 389 -3.64 54.05 -8.98
C LYS A 389 -4.58 55.00 -9.74
N LYS A 390 -4.80 54.79 -11.05
CA LYS A 390 -5.71 55.60 -11.87
C LYS A 390 -7.18 55.18 -11.70
N PHE A 391 -7.45 54.02 -11.12
CA PHE A 391 -8.79 53.47 -10.98
C PHE A 391 -9.36 53.75 -9.60
N ASN A 392 -10.68 53.94 -9.55
CA ASN A 392 -11.43 54.01 -8.30
C ASN A 392 -12.09 52.64 -8.06
N TYR A 393 -11.44 51.81 -7.25
CA TYR A 393 -11.83 50.44 -6.93
C TYR A 393 -11.82 50.23 -5.42
N ASP A 394 -12.59 49.25 -4.94
CA ASP A 394 -12.63 48.88 -3.53
C ASP A 394 -11.59 47.77 -3.26
N ALA A 395 -11.48 46.78 -4.15
CA ALA A 395 -10.53 45.67 -4.03
C ALA A 395 -9.96 45.21 -5.39
N ILE A 396 -8.85 44.47 -5.33
CA ILE A 396 -8.16 43.86 -6.46
C ILE A 396 -8.35 42.34 -6.41
N ILE A 397 -8.88 41.75 -7.46
CA ILE A 397 -8.97 40.30 -7.62
C ILE A 397 -7.72 39.81 -8.35
N ILE A 398 -6.91 39.00 -7.68
CA ILE A 398 -5.71 38.38 -8.25
C ILE A 398 -6.12 37.09 -8.94
N CYS A 399 -5.98 37.07 -10.26
CA CYS A 399 -6.36 35.96 -11.14
C CYS A 399 -5.15 35.21 -11.70
N VAL A 400 -3.95 35.44 -11.13
CA VAL A 400 -2.71 34.75 -11.50
C VAL A 400 -2.41 33.69 -10.46
N ILE A 401 -2.59 32.43 -10.84
CA ILE A 401 -2.40 31.28 -9.96
C ILE A 401 -0.91 31.08 -9.65
N GLY A 402 -0.57 30.91 -8.38
CA GLY A 402 0.76 30.55 -7.89
C GLY A 402 1.78 31.69 -7.88
N ARG A 403 1.33 32.94 -8.05
CA ARG A 403 2.17 34.16 -7.99
C ARG A 403 1.53 35.27 -7.17
N GLU A 404 0.56 34.93 -6.33
CA GLU A 404 -0.27 35.86 -5.57
C GLU A 404 0.61 36.71 -4.64
N GLU A 405 1.49 36.08 -3.87
CA GLU A 405 2.38 36.80 -2.95
C GLU A 405 3.37 37.73 -3.66
N GLU A 406 3.94 37.29 -4.80
CA GLU A 406 4.84 38.12 -5.61
C GLU A 406 4.10 39.37 -6.10
N ILE A 407 2.86 39.19 -6.56
CA ILE A 407 2.02 40.29 -7.06
C ILE A 407 1.70 41.26 -5.93
N ILE A 408 1.22 40.77 -4.79
CA ILE A 408 0.90 41.61 -3.62
C ILE A 408 2.12 42.44 -3.20
N LYS A 409 3.30 41.82 -3.09
CA LYS A 409 4.55 42.52 -2.76
C LYS A 409 4.95 43.57 -3.81
N SER A 410 4.68 43.31 -5.09
CA SER A 410 5.01 44.24 -6.17
C SER A 410 4.10 45.48 -6.23
N LEU A 411 2.94 45.42 -5.57
CA LEU A 411 1.93 46.48 -5.54
C LEU A 411 1.99 47.27 -4.23
N ASP A 412 3.21 47.72 -3.90
CA ASP A 412 3.51 48.46 -2.68
C ASP A 412 2.65 49.74 -2.53
N GLY A 413 2.20 49.98 -1.29
CA GLY A 413 1.29 51.09 -0.95
C GLY A 413 -0.20 50.83 -1.17
N ILE A 414 -0.64 49.56 -1.24
CA ILE A 414 -2.05 49.15 -1.18
C ILE A 414 -2.23 48.25 0.05
N ASP A 415 -3.27 48.51 0.83
CA ASP A 415 -3.57 47.73 2.03
C ASP A 415 -3.87 46.25 1.70
N ASN A 416 -3.32 45.34 2.51
CA ASN A 416 -3.39 43.90 2.25
C ASN A 416 -4.83 43.35 2.24
N ASP A 417 -5.76 44.00 2.94
CA ASP A 417 -7.18 43.64 3.01
C ASP A 417 -7.94 43.94 1.70
N ARG A 418 -7.33 44.71 0.79
CA ARG A 418 -7.89 45.01 -0.53
C ARG A 418 -7.55 43.96 -1.58
N PHE A 419 -6.77 42.93 -1.26
CA PHE A 419 -6.47 41.84 -2.19
C PHE A 419 -7.41 40.65 -1.98
N ILE A 420 -7.98 40.17 -3.08
CA ILE A 420 -8.81 38.98 -3.13
C ILE A 420 -8.11 37.96 -4.01
N GLN A 421 -7.54 36.94 -3.39
CA GLN A 421 -7.04 35.76 -4.11
C GLN A 421 -8.23 34.92 -4.52
N ILE A 422 -8.38 34.55 -5.79
CA ILE A 422 -9.59 33.84 -6.24
C ILE A 422 -9.51 32.32 -6.03
N PHE A 423 -8.30 31.79 -5.86
CA PHE A 423 -8.01 30.40 -5.47
C PHE A 423 -7.45 30.33 -4.05
#